data_AF-F8CBC9-F1
#
_entry.id   AF-F8CBC9-F1
#
_cell.length_a   1.000
_cell.length_b   1.000
_cell.length_c   1.000
_cell.angle_alpha   90.00
_cell.angle_beta   90.00
_cell.angle_gamma   90.00
#
_symmetry.space_group_name_H-M   'P 1'
#
loop_
_entity.id
_entity.type
_entity.pdbx_description
1 polymer ?
#
loop_
_entity_poly.entity_id
_entity_poly.type
_entity_poly.pdbx_seq_one_letter_code
_entity_poly.pdbx_strand_id
1 'polypeptide(L)'
;MATAAVVGFHQVPTANASHSHTGWNQIHIATIHGNDGPVGGGSGPGSQDEEYCVMSSTSALPAATIAPFIEQTLAKLAFNIIWDGAADWRVDLWRAAKFCNQYTTAERNRIELEFRVAESWASLCGGEQYACVTAVNPVTDSSGRHQHYMYMNAHLKREQMAAMGDRARKFINHETGHLVGLKDPGYYGDCMHSVMHNNLYLSYGCTDPVWHPTPSDFVSVRNIANRAN
;
A
#
# COMPACT_ATOMS: atom_id res chain seq x y z
N MET A 1 5.42 -25.94 -49.05
CA MET A 1 4.39 -26.30 -48.05
C MET A 1 4.49 -25.29 -46.93
N ALA A 2 3.40 -24.59 -46.63
CA ALA A 2 3.31 -23.70 -45.48
C ALA A 2 2.84 -24.52 -44.26
N THR A 3 3.47 -24.34 -43.11
CA THR A 3 2.92 -24.75 -41.83
C THR A 3 3.28 -23.70 -40.79
N ALA A 4 2.24 -23.25 -40.10
CA ALA A 4 2.19 -22.09 -39.24
C ALA A 4 2.92 -22.29 -37.90
N ALA A 5 3.25 -21.15 -37.28
CA ALA A 5 3.74 -21.04 -35.92
C ALA A 5 2.69 -21.46 -34.88
N VAL A 6 3.16 -22.09 -33.79
CA VAL A 6 2.59 -21.89 -32.46
C VAL A 6 3.77 -21.78 -31.49
N VAL A 7 4.08 -20.56 -31.09
CA VAL A 7 4.90 -20.28 -29.91
C VAL A 7 4.04 -20.66 -28.71
N GLY A 8 4.20 -21.88 -28.22
CA GLY A 8 3.67 -22.27 -26.92
C GLY A 8 4.48 -21.54 -25.86
N PHE A 9 4.02 -20.35 -25.46
CA PHE A 9 4.42 -19.76 -24.19
C PHE A 9 4.15 -20.81 -23.12
N HIS A 10 5.23 -21.44 -22.64
CA HIS A 10 5.15 -22.34 -21.51
C HIS A 10 4.50 -21.59 -20.35
N GLN A 11 3.39 -22.16 -19.91
CA GLN A 11 2.55 -21.73 -18.82
C GLN A 11 3.42 -21.30 -17.64
N VAL A 12 3.39 -20.00 -17.34
CA VAL A 12 3.76 -19.50 -16.02
C VAL A 12 2.75 -20.13 -15.06
N PRO A 13 3.17 -20.93 -14.06
CA PRO A 13 2.26 -21.41 -13.05
C PRO A 13 1.59 -20.20 -12.39
N THR A 14 0.26 -20.16 -12.46
CA THR A 14 -0.60 -19.23 -11.73
C THR A 14 -0.47 -19.49 -10.23
N ALA A 15 0.52 -18.83 -9.62
CA ALA A 15 0.56 -18.57 -8.19
C ALA A 15 0.76 -17.06 -8.06
N ASN A 16 -0.36 -16.32 -8.17
CA ASN A 16 -0.43 -14.91 -7.82
C ASN A 16 0.13 -14.76 -6.40
N ALA A 17 0.88 -13.70 -6.09
CA ALA A 17 1.29 -13.42 -4.72
C ALA A 17 0.03 -13.37 -3.81
N SER A 18 -0.25 -14.47 -3.13
CA SER A 18 -1.44 -14.67 -2.31
C SER A 18 -1.23 -13.98 -0.96
N HIS A 19 -1.04 -12.66 -1.00
CA HIS A 19 -0.89 -11.82 0.18
C HIS A 19 -2.14 -11.00 0.44
N SER A 20 -3.28 -11.32 -0.18
CA SER A 20 -4.52 -10.61 0.08
C SER A 20 -5.12 -10.97 1.44
N HIS A 21 -5.65 -9.97 2.13
CA HIS A 21 -6.66 -10.20 3.15
C HIS A 21 -7.97 -10.60 2.47
N THR A 22 -8.26 -11.90 2.37
CA THR A 22 -9.60 -12.40 1.99
C THR A 22 -10.28 -13.01 3.20
N GLY A 23 -11.61 -12.86 3.30
CA GLY A 23 -12.42 -13.32 4.43
C GLY A 23 -13.13 -12.20 5.19
N TRP A 24 -13.68 -12.50 6.37
CA TRP A 24 -14.54 -11.56 7.12
C TRP A 24 -13.84 -10.28 7.57
N ASN A 25 -12.58 -10.35 8.02
CA ASN A 25 -11.82 -9.16 8.44
C ASN A 25 -10.71 -8.89 7.43
N GLN A 26 -10.90 -7.87 6.59
CA GLN A 26 -9.93 -7.45 5.59
C GLN A 26 -9.25 -6.15 6.03
N ILE A 27 -7.93 -6.20 6.23
CA ILE A 27 -7.16 -5.05 6.74
C ILE A 27 -6.73 -4.20 5.55
N HIS A 28 -7.62 -3.34 5.05
CA HIS A 28 -7.33 -2.31 4.06
C HIS A 28 -8.26 -1.11 4.24
N ILE A 29 -7.93 0.00 3.58
CA ILE A 29 -8.74 1.21 3.59
C ILE A 29 -10.05 1.00 2.82
N ALA A 30 -11.16 1.55 3.32
CA ALA A 30 -12.49 1.30 2.77
C ALA A 30 -12.69 1.88 1.37
N THR A 31 -12.01 2.98 1.05
CA THR A 31 -12.12 3.72 -0.22
C THR A 31 -11.51 2.98 -1.40
N ILE A 32 -10.66 1.96 -1.17
CA ILE A 32 -10.01 1.17 -2.22
C ILE A 32 -10.98 0.47 -3.18
N HIS A 33 -12.23 0.32 -2.78
CA HIS A 33 -13.25 -0.23 -3.65
C HIS A 33 -13.82 0.78 -4.65
N GLY A 34 -13.20 1.96 -4.76
CA GLY A 34 -13.62 3.14 -5.49
C GLY A 34 -14.72 3.92 -4.78
N ASN A 35 -14.73 5.25 -4.98
CA ASN A 35 -15.90 6.09 -4.80
C ASN A 35 -17.11 5.43 -5.50
N ASP A 36 -18.30 5.47 -4.89
CA ASP A 36 -19.50 4.71 -5.29
C ASP A 36 -20.06 5.05 -6.70
N GLY A 37 -19.32 4.74 -7.76
CA GLY A 37 -19.80 4.66 -9.14
C GLY A 37 -20.52 3.34 -9.40
N PRO A 38 -21.46 3.28 -10.38
CA PRO A 38 -22.33 2.13 -10.59
C PRO A 38 -21.52 0.84 -10.83
N VAL A 39 -22.17 -0.29 -10.56
CA VAL A 39 -21.70 -1.71 -10.49
C VAL A 39 -20.82 -2.21 -11.67
N GLY A 40 -20.52 -1.38 -12.67
CA GLY A 40 -19.55 -1.63 -13.74
C GLY A 40 -18.49 -0.52 -13.81
N GLY A 41 -17.50 -0.59 -12.92
CA GLY A 41 -16.45 0.42 -12.72
C GLY A 41 -15.83 1.00 -13.99
N GLY A 42 -15.72 2.33 -14.03
CA GLY A 42 -14.97 3.04 -15.06
C GLY A 42 -13.46 2.83 -14.87
N SER A 43 -12.77 2.46 -15.93
CA SER A 43 -11.32 2.29 -16.00
C SER A 43 -10.65 3.60 -16.41
N GLY A 44 -10.64 4.58 -15.51
CA GLY A 44 -10.00 5.88 -15.75
C GLY A 44 -9.81 6.68 -14.46
N PRO A 45 -8.92 7.69 -14.47
CA PRO A 45 -8.66 8.53 -13.30
C PRO A 45 -9.98 9.18 -12.83
N GLY A 46 -10.30 8.95 -11.56
CA GLY A 46 -11.44 9.54 -10.86
C GLY A 46 -11.12 10.95 -10.36
N SER A 47 -11.97 11.51 -9.50
CA SER A 47 -11.72 12.82 -8.89
C SER A 47 -10.95 12.73 -7.57
N GLN A 48 -10.11 11.70 -7.38
CA GLN A 48 -9.39 11.34 -6.15
C GLN A 48 -10.21 10.49 -5.16
N ASP A 49 -9.67 9.34 -4.75
CA ASP A 49 -10.32 8.36 -3.87
C ASP A 49 -9.68 8.29 -2.46
N GLU A 50 -8.36 8.42 -2.31
CA GLU A 50 -7.64 8.36 -1.02
C GLU A 50 -6.85 9.64 -0.70
N GLU A 51 -7.35 10.47 0.24
CA GLU A 51 -6.56 11.58 0.78
C GLU A 51 -5.54 11.02 1.78
N TYR A 52 -4.28 11.46 1.65
CA TYR A 52 -3.27 11.17 2.65
C TYR A 52 -2.57 12.42 3.15
N CYS A 53 -2.32 12.46 4.46
CA CYS A 53 -1.46 13.48 5.06
C CYS A 53 -0.16 12.87 5.58
N VAL A 54 0.85 13.72 5.74
CA VAL A 54 2.15 13.33 6.28
C VAL A 54 2.40 14.10 7.56
N MET A 55 2.94 13.43 8.57
CA MET A 55 3.46 14.08 9.77
C MET A 55 4.81 13.50 10.18
N SER A 56 5.61 14.34 10.81
CA SER A 56 6.86 13.92 11.46
C SER A 56 6.86 14.38 12.90
N SER A 57 7.16 13.44 13.79
CA SER A 57 7.36 13.64 15.22
C SER A 57 8.86 13.76 15.56
N THR A 58 9.72 13.99 14.57
CA THR A 58 11.16 14.24 14.75
C THR A 58 11.59 15.50 14.00
N SER A 59 12.45 16.30 14.64
CA SER A 59 13.05 17.49 14.01
C SER A 59 14.16 17.13 13.02
N ALA A 60 14.77 15.94 13.14
CA ALA A 60 15.85 15.50 12.26
C ALA A 60 15.38 15.21 10.83
N LEU A 61 14.09 14.90 10.67
CA LEU A 61 13.46 14.71 9.37
C LEU A 61 12.09 15.40 9.36
N PRO A 62 12.01 16.72 9.12
CA PRO A 62 10.75 17.46 9.16
C PRO A 62 9.75 17.00 8.10
N ALA A 63 8.45 17.16 8.37
CA ALA A 63 7.38 16.78 7.44
C ALA A 63 7.51 17.47 6.07
N ALA A 64 8.00 18.72 6.03
CA ALA A 64 8.26 19.45 4.79
C ALA A 64 9.31 18.79 3.89
N THR A 65 10.23 18.01 4.47
CA THR A 65 11.23 17.24 3.73
C THR A 65 10.66 15.89 3.28
N ILE A 66 9.88 15.23 4.14
CA ILE A 66 9.36 13.88 3.90
C ILE A 66 8.21 13.88 2.90
N ALA A 67 7.29 14.84 3.03
CA ALA A 67 6.04 14.84 2.28
C ALA A 67 6.25 14.85 0.75
N PRO A 68 7.14 15.69 0.18
CA PRO A 68 7.44 15.62 -1.26
C PRO A 68 8.04 14.29 -1.69
N PHE A 69 8.83 13.63 -0.83
CA PHE A 69 9.45 12.34 -1.13
C PHE A 69 8.44 11.20 -1.13
N ILE A 70 7.51 11.17 -0.17
CA ILE A 70 6.38 10.24 -0.15
C ILE A 70 5.51 10.46 -1.38
N GLU A 71 5.12 11.71 -1.67
CA GLU A 71 4.33 12.05 -2.86
C GLU A 71 5.01 11.66 -4.16
N GLN A 72 6.32 11.86 -4.26
CA GLN A 72 7.07 11.39 -5.42
C GLN A 72 7.00 9.86 -5.53
N THR A 73 7.24 9.14 -4.44
CA THR A 73 7.24 7.67 -4.39
C THR A 73 5.89 7.08 -4.76
N LEU A 74 4.80 7.67 -4.29
CA LEU A 74 3.47 7.13 -4.43
C LEU A 74 2.75 7.53 -5.73
N ALA A 75 3.07 8.69 -6.31
CA ALA A 75 2.26 9.27 -7.39
C ALA A 75 3.02 10.00 -8.52
N LYS A 76 4.34 10.29 -8.40
CA LYS A 76 5.06 11.11 -9.42
C LYS A 76 6.21 10.41 -10.14
N LEU A 77 6.35 9.10 -9.98
CA LEU A 77 7.27 8.29 -10.77
C LEU A 77 6.55 7.67 -11.98
N ALA A 78 7.20 6.78 -12.72
CA ALA A 78 6.57 6.10 -13.84
C ALA A 78 5.37 5.26 -13.36
N PHE A 79 4.31 5.21 -14.18
CA PHE A 79 3.04 4.59 -13.80
C PHE A 79 3.16 3.13 -13.33
N ASN A 80 4.13 2.38 -13.87
CA ASN A 80 4.34 0.98 -13.53
C ASN A 80 5.16 0.74 -12.24
N ILE A 81 5.53 1.80 -11.51
CA ILE A 81 6.33 1.74 -10.27
C ILE A 81 5.73 2.59 -9.14
N ILE A 82 4.48 3.06 -9.29
CA ILE A 82 3.74 3.84 -8.29
C ILE A 82 2.47 3.10 -7.86
N TRP A 83 1.91 3.48 -6.72
CA TRP A 83 0.62 2.96 -6.26
C TRP A 83 -0.57 3.74 -6.81
N ASP A 84 -0.38 5.01 -7.14
CA ASP A 84 -1.42 5.84 -7.75
C ASP A 84 -1.86 5.27 -9.11
N GLY A 85 -3.16 5.11 -9.28
CA GLY A 85 -3.79 4.42 -10.42
C GLY A 85 -3.75 2.89 -10.37
N ALA A 86 -3.23 2.28 -9.30
CA ALA A 86 -3.22 0.83 -9.15
C ALA A 86 -4.65 0.25 -9.14
N ALA A 87 -4.75 -1.03 -9.49
CA ALA A 87 -6.01 -1.76 -9.56
C ALA A 87 -7.06 -1.11 -10.50
N ASP A 88 -6.62 -0.62 -11.67
CA ASP A 88 -7.47 0.05 -12.66
C ASP A 88 -8.10 1.35 -12.12
N TRP A 89 -7.29 2.21 -11.49
CA TRP A 89 -7.72 3.48 -10.87
C TRP A 89 -8.65 3.30 -9.66
N ARG A 90 -8.46 2.21 -8.91
CA ARG A 90 -9.15 1.97 -7.64
C ARG A 90 -8.34 2.41 -6.42
N VAL A 91 -7.08 2.73 -6.65
CA VAL A 91 -6.21 3.44 -5.73
C VAL A 91 -5.86 4.76 -6.41
N ASP A 92 -6.31 5.88 -5.88
CA ASP A 92 -6.04 7.23 -6.40
C ASP A 92 -5.54 8.10 -5.24
N LEU A 93 -4.22 8.23 -5.16
CA LEU A 93 -3.53 8.77 -3.98
C LEU A 93 -3.24 10.24 -4.15
N TRP A 94 -3.83 11.07 -3.30
CA TRP A 94 -3.59 12.51 -3.33
C TRP A 94 -3.17 13.05 -1.96
N ARG A 95 -2.15 13.91 -1.98
CA ARG A 95 -1.63 14.50 -0.76
C ARG A 95 -2.52 15.65 -0.30
N ALA A 96 -2.94 15.58 0.96
CA ALA A 96 -3.60 16.66 1.67
C ALA A 96 -2.79 17.96 1.65
N ALA A 97 -3.49 19.10 1.65
CA ALA A 97 -2.88 20.43 1.56
C ALA A 97 -1.96 20.76 2.76
N LYS A 98 -2.28 20.26 3.95
CA LYS A 98 -1.52 20.50 5.19
C LYS A 98 -0.90 19.21 5.73
N PHE A 99 0.02 19.34 6.69
CA PHE A 99 0.51 18.19 7.45
C PHE A 99 -0.56 17.70 8.44
N CYS A 100 -0.53 16.42 8.82
CA CYS A 100 -1.62 15.84 9.63
C CYS A 100 -1.87 16.60 10.94
N ASN A 101 -0.80 17.10 11.57
CA ASN A 101 -0.87 17.84 12.84
C ASN A 101 -1.34 19.30 12.71
N GLN A 102 -1.62 19.77 11.49
CA GLN A 102 -2.13 21.12 11.20
C GLN A 102 -3.64 21.14 10.93
N TYR A 103 -4.27 19.96 10.81
CA TYR A 103 -5.71 19.82 10.73
C TYR A 103 -6.32 19.73 12.13
N THR A 104 -7.53 20.25 12.29
CA THR A 104 -8.33 19.92 13.47
C THR A 104 -8.67 18.42 13.47
N THR A 105 -9.00 17.85 14.63
CA THR A 105 -9.43 16.43 14.69
C THR A 105 -10.59 16.14 13.73
N ALA A 106 -11.56 17.05 13.61
CA ALA A 106 -12.72 16.86 12.74
C ALA A 106 -12.35 16.84 11.24
N GLU A 107 -11.40 17.69 10.81
CA GLU A 107 -10.91 17.69 9.43
C GLU A 107 -9.98 16.51 9.17
N ARG A 108 -9.12 16.17 10.12
CA ARG A 108 -8.19 15.04 10.02
C ARG A 108 -8.92 13.70 9.92
N ASN A 109 -10.07 13.56 10.59
CA ASN A 109 -10.96 12.41 10.46
C ASN A 109 -11.65 12.33 9.08
N ARG A 110 -11.32 13.18 8.11
CA ARG A 110 -11.74 13.00 6.71
C ARG A 110 -10.61 12.50 5.82
N ILE A 111 -9.41 12.34 6.38
CA ILE A 111 -8.23 11.88 5.67
C ILE A 111 -8.08 10.39 5.96
N GLU A 112 -8.16 9.58 4.91
CA GLU A 112 -8.16 8.13 4.99
C GLU A 112 -6.82 7.57 5.49
N LEU A 113 -5.72 8.19 5.04
CA LEU A 113 -4.38 7.66 5.21
C LEU A 113 -3.45 8.65 5.91
N GLU A 114 -2.65 8.15 6.84
CA GLU A 114 -1.62 8.94 7.49
C GLU A 114 -0.25 8.28 7.40
N PHE A 115 0.74 9.02 6.91
CA PHE A 115 2.13 8.62 7.01
C PHE A 115 2.78 9.35 8.18
N ARG A 116 3.22 8.58 9.17
CA ARG A 116 3.78 9.09 10.43
C ARG A 116 5.23 8.68 10.55
N VAL A 117 6.12 9.66 10.66
CA VAL A 117 7.55 9.43 10.86
C VAL A 117 7.96 9.81 12.29
N ALA A 118 8.66 8.92 12.99
CA ALA A 118 9.21 9.18 14.33
C ALA A 118 10.56 8.47 14.53
N GLU A 119 11.25 8.75 15.64
CA GLU A 119 12.49 8.03 15.98
C GLU A 119 12.25 6.54 16.21
N SER A 120 11.16 6.19 16.90
CA SER A 120 10.78 4.81 17.18
C SER A 120 9.27 4.67 17.25
N TRP A 121 8.81 3.48 16.85
CA TRP A 121 7.45 2.98 17.02
C TRP A 121 7.44 1.64 17.76
N ALA A 122 8.51 1.27 18.48
CA ALA A 122 8.68 -0.09 19.00
C ALA A 122 7.54 -0.58 19.89
N SER A 123 6.95 0.30 20.71
CA SER A 123 5.79 -0.03 21.54
C SER A 123 4.52 -0.35 20.73
N LEU A 124 4.46 0.12 19.48
CA LEU A 124 3.32 -0.03 18.58
C LEU A 124 3.57 -1.15 17.55
N CYS A 125 4.73 -1.14 16.91
CA CYS A 125 5.12 -2.07 15.86
C CYS A 125 5.86 -3.32 16.39
N GLY A 126 5.90 -3.52 17.71
CA GLY A 126 6.46 -4.73 18.33
C GLY A 126 7.99 -4.83 18.32
N GLY A 127 8.71 -3.75 18.01
CA GLY A 127 10.17 -3.71 18.07
C GLY A 127 10.82 -2.55 17.32
N GLU A 128 12.11 -2.35 17.56
CA GLU A 128 12.87 -1.23 16.97
C GLU A 128 13.16 -1.42 15.47
N GLN A 129 13.18 -2.63 14.93
CA GLN A 129 13.43 -2.79 13.49
C GLN A 129 12.19 -2.56 12.60
N TYR A 130 10.99 -2.48 13.18
CA TYR A 130 9.74 -2.58 12.43
C TYR A 130 9.12 -1.21 12.14
N ALA A 131 8.70 -1.02 10.89
CA ALA A 131 7.58 -0.16 10.56
C ALA A 131 6.31 -1.02 10.59
N CYS A 132 5.15 -0.37 10.67
CA CYS A 132 3.88 -1.09 10.65
C CYS A 132 2.72 -0.20 10.22
N VAL A 133 1.61 -0.83 9.85
CA VAL A 133 0.33 -0.18 9.66
C VAL A 133 -0.62 -0.44 10.83
N THR A 134 -1.36 0.58 11.25
CA THR A 134 -2.50 0.42 12.16
C THR A 134 -3.79 0.84 11.49
N ALA A 135 -4.85 0.06 11.69
CA ALA A 135 -6.17 0.31 11.13
C ALA A 135 -7.17 0.69 12.23
N VAL A 136 -8.03 1.67 11.95
CA VAL A 136 -8.94 2.27 12.92
C VAL A 136 -10.33 2.43 12.29
N ASN A 137 -11.37 2.38 13.13
CA ASN A 137 -12.78 2.50 12.76
C ASN A 137 -13.19 1.49 11.68
N PRO A 138 -13.38 0.23 12.09
CA PRO A 138 -13.73 -0.80 11.15
C PRO A 138 -15.19 -0.67 10.72
N VAL A 139 -15.47 -0.86 9.43
CA VAL A 139 -16.77 -0.69 8.78
C VAL A 139 -17.10 -1.96 8.02
N THR A 140 -18.34 -2.42 8.13
CA THR A 140 -18.80 -3.54 7.32
C THR A 140 -19.09 -3.06 5.91
N ASP A 141 -18.59 -3.77 4.92
CA ASP A 141 -18.84 -3.47 3.52
C ASP A 141 -20.35 -3.50 3.22
N SER A 142 -20.79 -2.79 2.18
CA SER A 142 -22.20 -2.66 1.81
C SER A 142 -22.93 -3.99 1.52
N SER A 143 -22.19 -5.04 1.13
CA SER A 143 -22.68 -6.40 0.89
C SER A 143 -22.77 -7.25 2.17
N GLY A 144 -22.17 -6.79 3.28
CA GLY A 144 -22.18 -7.49 4.56
C GLY A 144 -21.30 -8.74 4.61
N ARG A 145 -20.28 -8.84 3.74
CA ARG A 145 -19.45 -10.05 3.59
C ARG A 145 -18.08 -9.92 4.26
N HIS A 146 -17.57 -8.70 4.38
CA HIS A 146 -16.31 -8.41 5.03
C HIS A 146 -16.32 -7.04 5.73
N GLN A 147 -15.31 -6.82 6.55
CA GLN A 147 -15.04 -5.60 7.27
C GLN A 147 -13.73 -5.01 6.76
N HIS A 148 -13.75 -3.71 6.49
CA HIS A 148 -12.60 -2.88 6.11
C HIS A 148 -12.49 -1.67 7.06
N TYR A 149 -11.56 -0.74 6.86
CA TYR A 149 -11.27 0.32 7.84
C TYR A 149 -11.40 1.72 7.23
N MET A 150 -11.96 2.67 8.00
CA MET A 150 -12.08 4.07 7.55
C MET A 150 -10.75 4.82 7.56
N TYR A 151 -9.86 4.49 8.50
CA TYR A 151 -8.61 5.21 8.67
C TYR A 151 -7.45 4.24 8.87
N MET A 152 -6.36 4.48 8.16
CA MET A 152 -5.15 3.68 8.29
C MET A 152 -3.92 4.57 8.44
N ASN A 153 -2.94 4.11 9.22
CA ASN A 153 -1.74 4.87 9.52
C ASN A 153 -0.52 4.00 9.24
N ALA A 154 0.38 4.45 8.38
CA ALA A 154 1.71 3.89 8.20
C ALA A 154 2.70 4.57 9.17
N HIS A 155 3.32 3.77 10.03
CA HIS A 155 4.27 4.20 11.06
C HIS A 155 5.69 3.88 10.61
N LEU A 156 6.34 4.86 9.99
CA LEU A 156 7.70 4.76 9.45
C LEU A 156 8.72 5.28 10.47
N LYS A 157 9.90 4.67 10.53
CA LYS A 157 10.99 5.17 11.37
C LYS A 157 11.86 6.18 10.63
N ARG A 158 12.36 7.18 11.37
CA ARG A 158 13.33 8.16 10.85
C ARG A 158 14.55 7.48 10.24
N GLU A 159 15.11 6.48 10.90
CA GLU A 159 16.29 5.76 10.41
C GLU A 159 16.04 5.11 9.03
N GLN A 160 14.87 4.51 8.83
CA GLN A 160 14.47 3.91 7.55
C GLN A 160 14.34 4.96 6.43
N MET A 161 14.02 6.20 6.82
CA MET A 161 13.82 7.34 5.92
C MET A 161 15.07 8.22 5.76
N ALA A 162 16.11 8.03 6.57
CA ALA A 162 17.18 9.02 6.77
C ALA A 162 17.98 9.34 5.50
N ALA A 163 18.18 8.36 4.62
CA ALA A 163 18.91 8.55 3.36
C ALA A 163 18.01 8.97 2.19
N MET A 164 16.68 8.94 2.34
CA MET A 164 15.69 9.23 1.28
C MET A 164 16.06 8.66 -0.10
N GLY A 165 16.52 7.41 -0.12
CA GLY A 165 16.83 6.65 -1.35
C GLY A 165 15.90 5.44 -1.52
N ASP A 166 16.31 4.47 -2.33
CA ASP A 166 15.50 3.28 -2.63
C ASP A 166 15.05 2.50 -1.40
N ARG A 167 15.89 2.43 -0.36
CA ARG A 167 15.50 1.83 0.93
C ARG A 167 14.34 2.56 1.59
N ALA A 168 14.31 3.90 1.55
CA ALA A 168 13.20 4.66 2.10
C ALA A 168 11.94 4.46 1.26
N ARG A 169 12.07 4.44 -0.08
CA ARG A 169 10.95 4.13 -0.99
C ARG A 169 10.39 2.73 -0.75
N LYS A 170 11.26 1.76 -0.48
CA LYS A 170 10.87 0.40 -0.12
C LYS A 170 9.93 0.39 1.08
N PHE A 171 10.31 1.02 2.18
CA PHE A 171 9.45 1.07 3.37
C PHE A 171 8.15 1.82 3.11
N ILE A 172 8.18 2.94 2.38
CA ILE A 172 6.96 3.65 1.98
C ILE A 172 6.03 2.71 1.20
N ASN A 173 6.52 2.09 0.13
CA ASN A 173 5.70 1.24 -0.74
C ASN A 173 5.25 -0.05 -0.03
N HIS A 174 6.09 -0.63 0.83
CA HIS A 174 5.76 -1.80 1.64
C HIS A 174 4.60 -1.49 2.59
N GLU A 175 4.72 -0.43 3.40
CA GLU A 175 3.64 -0.04 4.31
C GLU A 175 2.39 0.39 3.53
N THR A 176 2.53 1.07 2.38
CA THR A 176 1.38 1.36 1.52
C THR A 176 0.70 0.09 1.01
N GLY A 177 1.47 -0.97 0.70
CA GLY A 177 0.94 -2.29 0.40
C GLY A 177 0.01 -2.81 1.49
N HIS A 178 0.34 -2.63 2.77
CA HIS A 178 -0.55 -2.96 3.89
C HIS A 178 -1.78 -2.06 3.96
N LEU A 179 -1.66 -0.75 3.67
CA LEU A 179 -2.82 0.16 3.60
C LEU A 179 -3.85 -0.32 2.55
N VAL A 180 -3.38 -0.94 1.47
CA VAL A 180 -4.20 -1.47 0.37
C VAL A 180 -4.48 -2.98 0.47
N GLY A 181 -4.19 -3.60 1.62
CA GLY A 181 -4.62 -4.96 1.94
C GLY A 181 -3.68 -6.10 1.60
N LEU A 182 -2.43 -5.79 1.23
CA LEU A 182 -1.39 -6.79 1.10
C LEU A 182 -0.81 -7.16 2.48
N LYS A 183 -0.37 -8.41 2.60
CA LYS A 183 0.23 -8.99 3.80
C LYS A 183 1.73 -9.17 3.66
N ASP A 184 2.38 -9.29 4.80
CA ASP A 184 3.72 -9.84 4.89
C ASP A 184 3.76 -11.32 4.50
N PRO A 185 4.93 -11.85 4.11
CA PRO A 185 5.17 -13.27 3.96
C PRO A 185 4.83 -14.06 5.23
N GLY A 186 4.11 -15.17 5.07
CA GLY A 186 3.76 -16.08 6.17
C GLY A 186 4.63 -17.34 6.25
N TYR A 187 5.25 -17.76 5.15
CA TYR A 187 6.06 -18.99 5.09
C TYR A 187 7.06 -19.02 3.92
N TYR A 188 7.94 -20.04 3.92
CA TYR A 188 8.90 -20.27 2.84
C TYR A 188 8.19 -20.60 1.51
N GLY A 189 8.33 -19.73 0.52
CA GLY A 189 7.63 -19.83 -0.77
C GLY A 189 6.70 -18.64 -1.06
N ASP A 190 6.36 -17.87 -0.02
CA ASP A 190 5.66 -16.58 -0.17
C ASP A 190 6.55 -15.50 -0.77
N CYS A 191 7.87 -15.73 -0.83
CA CYS A 191 8.91 -14.78 -1.20
C CYS A 191 9.09 -14.57 -2.73
N MET A 192 8.00 -14.41 -3.49
CA MET A 192 8.01 -14.12 -4.94
C MET A 192 7.92 -12.61 -5.25
N HIS A 193 8.63 -12.11 -6.28
CA HIS A 193 8.74 -10.69 -6.69
C HIS A 193 7.60 -9.73 -6.26
N SER A 194 7.68 -9.21 -5.03
CA SER A 194 6.71 -8.30 -4.41
C SER A 194 7.42 -7.24 -3.58
N VAL A 195 6.83 -6.04 -3.52
CA VAL A 195 7.29 -4.98 -2.60
C VAL A 195 7.04 -5.33 -1.14
N MET A 196 6.19 -6.32 -0.85
CA MET A 196 5.92 -6.80 0.50
C MET A 196 7.08 -7.60 1.11
N HIS A 197 8.14 -7.90 0.36
CA HIS A 197 9.23 -8.74 0.85
C HIS A 197 10.42 -7.90 1.24
N ASN A 198 10.87 -8.00 2.48
CA ASN A 198 12.04 -7.29 2.98
C ASN A 198 13.03 -8.27 3.63
N ASN A 199 14.26 -7.81 3.87
CA ASN A 199 15.30 -8.63 4.49
C ASN A 199 15.01 -9.01 5.96
N LEU A 200 13.96 -8.47 6.60
CA LEU A 200 13.54 -8.94 7.92
C LEU A 200 12.93 -10.36 7.84
N TYR A 201 12.49 -10.78 6.66
CA TYR A 201 11.92 -12.09 6.38
C TYR A 201 12.95 -13.08 5.78
N LEU A 202 14.25 -12.86 5.98
CA LEU A 202 15.31 -13.76 5.52
C LEU A 202 15.13 -15.20 6.03
N SER A 203 14.54 -15.38 7.22
CA SER A 203 14.19 -16.70 7.78
C SER A 203 13.15 -17.46 6.94
N TYR A 204 12.35 -16.76 6.14
CA TYR A 204 11.41 -17.32 5.17
C TYR A 204 12.01 -17.43 3.76
N GLY A 205 13.31 -17.12 3.60
CA GLY A 205 13.99 -17.12 2.30
C GLY A 205 13.73 -15.86 1.46
N CYS A 206 13.12 -14.83 2.03
CA CYS A 206 12.86 -13.58 1.33
C CYS A 206 14.14 -12.75 1.24
N THR A 207 14.37 -12.20 0.06
CA THR A 207 15.32 -11.10 -0.14
C THR A 207 14.56 -9.79 -0.24
N ASP A 208 15.27 -8.68 -0.41
CA ASP A 208 14.66 -7.38 -0.72
C ASP A 208 14.83 -7.08 -2.23
N PRO A 209 14.02 -7.71 -3.12
CA PRO A 209 14.32 -7.73 -4.55
C PRO A 209 13.95 -6.43 -5.27
N VAL A 210 13.00 -5.65 -4.75
CA VAL A 210 12.41 -4.49 -5.42
C VAL A 210 11.93 -3.47 -4.40
N TRP A 211 12.09 -2.18 -4.66
CA TRP A 211 11.59 -1.11 -3.78
C TRP A 211 10.23 -0.55 -4.19
N HIS A 212 9.68 -0.98 -5.33
CA HIS A 212 8.43 -0.50 -5.89
C HIS A 212 7.41 -1.64 -6.07
N PRO A 213 6.10 -1.32 -6.19
CA PRO A 213 5.07 -2.32 -6.47
C PRO A 213 5.37 -3.06 -7.78
N THR A 214 5.13 -4.36 -7.79
CA THR A 214 5.32 -5.21 -8.97
C THR A 214 3.99 -5.51 -9.67
N PRO A 215 4.02 -6.09 -10.89
CA PRO A 215 2.79 -6.57 -11.52
C PRO A 215 2.00 -7.57 -10.65
N SER A 216 2.69 -8.36 -9.81
CA SER A 216 2.04 -9.29 -8.88
C SER A 216 1.29 -8.53 -7.78
N ASP A 217 1.90 -7.48 -7.24
CA ASP A 217 1.26 -6.61 -6.25
C ASP A 217 -0.01 -5.96 -6.82
N PHE A 218 0.06 -5.43 -8.04
CA PHE A 218 -1.11 -4.84 -8.71
C PHE A 218 -2.25 -5.84 -8.95
N VAL A 219 -1.94 -7.09 -9.31
CA VAL A 219 -2.95 -8.14 -9.46
C VAL A 219 -3.63 -8.42 -8.11
N SER A 220 -2.85 -8.50 -7.03
CA SER A 220 -3.39 -8.76 -5.69
C SER A 220 -4.26 -7.60 -5.19
N VAL A 221 -3.82 -6.36 -5.39
CA VAL A 221 -4.63 -5.17 -5.07
C VAL A 221 -5.91 -5.11 -5.91
N ARG A 222 -5.87 -5.45 -7.20
CA ARG A 222 -7.08 -5.54 -8.03
C ARG A 222 -8.08 -6.56 -7.50
N ASN A 223 -7.59 -7.69 -6.98
CA ASN A 223 -8.45 -8.69 -6.36
C ASN A 223 -9.08 -8.17 -5.06
N ILE A 224 -8.35 -7.42 -4.24
CA ILE A 224 -8.88 -6.79 -3.01
C ILE A 224 -9.88 -5.69 -3.32
N ALA A 225 -9.58 -4.82 -4.29
CA ALA A 225 -10.45 -3.74 -4.72
C ALA A 225 -11.82 -4.26 -5.22
N ASN A 226 -11.85 -5.47 -5.78
CA ASN A 226 -13.09 -6.11 -6.17
C ASN A 226 -13.93 -6.53 -4.94
N ARG A 227 -14.95 -5.74 -4.60
CA ARG A 227 -15.88 -5.96 -3.47
C ARG A 227 -16.53 -7.36 -3.44
N ALA A 228 -16.53 -8.11 -4.54
CA ALA A 228 -17.09 -9.47 -4.57
C ALA A 228 -16.21 -10.52 -3.89
N ASN A 229 -14.93 -10.22 -3.65
CA ASN A 229 -13.93 -11.10 -3.03
C ASN A 229 -13.84 -10.92 -1.50
#